data_AF-A0A926I6S0-F1
#
_entry.id   AF-A0A926I6S0-F1
#
_cell.length_a   1.000
_cell.length_b   1.000
_cell.length_c   1.000
_cell.angle_alpha   90.00
_cell.angle_beta   90.00
_cell.angle_gamma   90.00
#
_symmetry.space_group_name_H-M   'P 1'
#
loop_
_entity.id
_entity.type
_entity.pdbx_description
1 polymer ?
#
loop_
_entity_poly.entity_id
_entity_poly.type
_entity_poly.pdbx_seq_one_letter_code
_entity_poly.pdbx_strand_id
1 'polypeptide(L)'
;MQIFQPFASFDACAAYLRRDPKRLGKQAVELYQIYNAVWGLLRGERPGYRNHPVVRHIFHGGHPYDLFPYFDALTVQWRSLGYRRSPEFLWKVEALYHHLTPYFTPGPYLPFFCSGEERSYEDVFRKYRALLHNKWYNEENAEGGVPHDLIPPLPGGGGPGNAHPPGL
;
A
#
# COMPACT_ATOMS: atom_id res chain seq x y z
N MET A 1 1.75 -3.77 10.29
CA MET A 1 2.55 -3.90 9.07
C MET A 1 1.62 -4.32 7.96
N GLN A 2 1.44 -3.48 6.94
CA GLN A 2 0.49 -3.70 5.86
C GLN A 2 1.03 -3.04 4.58
N ILE A 3 0.56 -3.49 3.42
CA ILE A 3 0.82 -2.83 2.13
C ILE A 3 -0.52 -2.32 1.63
N PHE A 4 -0.85 -1.06 1.88
CA PHE A 4 -2.07 -0.48 1.34
C PHE A 4 -1.94 -0.36 -0.18
N GLN A 5 -2.67 -1.20 -0.91
CA GLN A 5 -2.68 -1.18 -2.38
C GLN A 5 -4.12 -0.99 -2.89
N PRO A 6 -4.69 0.22 -2.82
CA PRO A 6 -6.05 0.49 -3.29
C PRO A 6 -6.23 0.46 -4.82
N PHE A 7 -5.14 0.41 -5.60
CA PHE A 7 -5.14 0.38 -7.06
C PHE A 7 -4.03 -0.52 -7.61
N ALA A 8 -4.12 -0.91 -8.88
CA ALA A 8 -3.06 -1.70 -9.52
C ALA A 8 -1.74 -0.91 -9.66
N SER A 9 -1.83 0.38 -10.00
CA SER A 9 -0.67 1.28 -10.11
C SER A 9 -0.19 1.73 -8.74
N PHE A 10 1.12 1.64 -8.51
CA PHE A 10 1.75 2.16 -7.29
C PHE A 10 1.69 3.69 -7.19
N ASP A 11 1.79 4.40 -8.31
CA ASP A 11 1.60 5.86 -8.34
C ASP A 11 0.18 6.23 -7.91
N ALA A 12 -0.83 5.53 -8.42
CA ALA A 12 -2.21 5.73 -8.02
C ALA A 12 -2.43 5.40 -6.53
N CYS A 13 -1.77 4.37 -6.01
CA CYS A 13 -1.81 4.05 -4.58
C CYS A 13 -1.21 5.16 -3.72
N ALA A 14 0.00 5.63 -4.07
CA ALA A 14 0.66 6.70 -3.34
C ALA A 14 -0.12 8.01 -3.42
N ALA A 15 -0.66 8.37 -4.59
CA ALA A 15 -1.49 9.55 -4.77
C ALA A 15 -2.79 9.47 -3.94
N TYR A 16 -3.40 8.29 -3.84
CA TYR A 16 -4.59 8.08 -3.01
C TYR A 16 -4.28 8.26 -1.52
N LEU A 17 -3.13 7.76 -1.05
CA LEU A 17 -2.68 7.91 0.33
C LEU A 17 -2.30 9.35 0.69
N ARG A 18 -2.09 10.25 -0.29
CA ARG A 18 -1.78 11.68 -0.05
C ARG A 18 -2.79 12.36 0.89
N ARG A 19 -4.06 11.91 0.89
CA ARG A 19 -5.13 12.42 1.76
C ARG A 19 -4.84 12.20 3.25
N ASP A 20 -4.00 11.21 3.56
CA ASP A 20 -3.55 10.87 4.91
C ASP A 20 -2.02 10.81 4.91
N PRO A 21 -1.34 11.96 5.07
CA PRO A 21 0.11 12.03 5.07
C PRO A 21 0.73 11.12 6.14
N LYS A 22 0.10 10.96 7.31
CA LYS A 22 0.60 10.06 8.35
C LYS A 22 0.70 8.62 7.82
N ARG A 23 -0.32 8.16 7.10
CA ARG A 23 -0.33 6.82 6.48
C ARG A 23 0.61 6.72 5.29
N LEU A 24 0.69 7.74 4.44
CA LEU A 24 1.66 7.81 3.36
C LEU A 24 3.10 7.66 3.87
N GLY A 25 3.44 8.41 4.94
CA GLY A 25 4.75 8.33 5.59
C GLY A 25 5.01 6.96 6.20
N LYS A 26 4.02 6.40 6.92
CA LYS A 26 4.10 5.07 7.54
C LYS A 26 4.25 3.95 6.52
N GLN A 27 3.61 4.03 5.36
CA GLN A 27 3.66 2.98 4.33
C GLN A 27 5.09 2.71 3.85
N ALA A 28 5.93 3.74 3.73
CA ALA A 28 7.33 3.59 3.36
C ALA A 28 8.17 2.93 4.46
N VAL A 29 7.89 3.25 5.73
CA VAL A 29 8.54 2.62 6.89
C VAL A 29 8.15 1.14 6.98
N GLU A 30 6.88 0.82 6.77
CA GLU A 30 6.42 -0.57 6.78
C GLU A 30 7.01 -1.38 5.62
N LEU A 31 7.15 -0.82 4.41
CA LEU A 31 7.85 -1.48 3.30
C LEU A 31 9.31 -1.78 3.64
N TYR A 32 10.04 -0.82 4.22
CA TYR A 32 11.41 -1.05 4.69
C TYR A 32 11.48 -2.19 5.72
N GLN A 33 10.58 -2.20 6.71
CA GLN A 33 10.54 -3.25 7.72
C GLN A 33 10.22 -4.63 7.14
N ILE A 34 9.30 -4.70 6.16
CA ILE A 34 8.99 -5.94 5.44
C ILE A 34 10.23 -6.46 4.75
N TYR A 35 10.91 -5.62 3.97
CA TYR A 35 12.10 -6.03 3.23
C TYR A 35 13.28 -6.39 4.14
N ASN A 36 13.42 -5.70 5.28
CA ASN A 36 14.45 -6.05 6.25
C ASN A 36 14.19 -7.44 6.85
N ALA A 37 12.92 -7.81 7.09
CA ALA A 37 12.57 -9.16 7.51
C ALA A 37 12.79 -10.19 6.39
N VAL A 38 12.44 -9.87 5.15
CA VAL A 38 12.70 -10.71 3.96
C VAL A 38 14.20 -10.98 3.81
N TRP A 39 15.04 -9.96 3.96
CA TRP A 39 16.49 -10.12 3.90
C TRP A 39 17.03 -11.03 5.01
N GLY A 40 16.51 -10.90 6.23
CA GLY A 40 16.83 -11.85 7.31
C GLY A 40 16.46 -13.30 6.95
N LEU A 41 15.28 -13.51 6.36
CA LEU A 41 14.84 -14.85 5.92
C LEU A 41 15.76 -15.46 4.86
N LEU A 42 16.19 -14.67 3.87
CA LEU A 42 17.13 -15.13 2.83
C LEU A 42 18.48 -15.57 3.42
N ARG A 43 18.91 -14.96 4.53
CA ARG A 43 20.14 -15.32 5.25
C ARG A 43 19.95 -16.45 6.28
N GLY A 44 18.79 -17.10 6.30
CA GLY A 44 18.47 -18.18 7.26
C GLY A 44 18.25 -17.69 8.70
N GLU A 45 18.03 -16.39 8.90
CA GLU A 45 17.77 -15.83 10.21
C GLU A 45 16.32 -16.02 10.65
N ARG A 46 16.03 -15.66 11.91
CA ARG A 46 14.71 -15.74 12.52
C ARG A 46 14.17 -14.35 12.89
N PRO A 47 13.90 -13.46 11.90
CA PRO A 47 13.43 -12.11 12.19
C PRO A 47 12.06 -12.14 12.85
N GLY A 48 11.78 -11.18 13.74
CA GLY A 48 10.55 -11.15 14.54
C GLY A 48 9.26 -11.18 13.71
N TYR A 49 9.27 -10.58 12.52
CA TYR A 49 8.12 -10.53 11.61
C TYR A 49 8.04 -11.68 10.60
N ARG A 50 8.87 -12.73 10.73
CA ARG A 50 8.92 -13.86 9.78
C ARG A 50 7.56 -14.52 9.51
N ASN A 51 6.69 -14.56 10.52
CA ASN A 51 5.38 -15.21 10.44
C ASN A 51 4.28 -14.25 9.98
N HIS A 52 4.59 -12.96 9.80
CA HIS A 52 3.59 -11.99 9.38
C HIS A 52 3.13 -12.32 7.95
N PRO A 53 1.81 -12.37 7.67
CA PRO A 53 1.30 -12.80 6.37
C PRO A 53 1.88 -12.01 5.20
N VAL A 54 1.98 -10.68 5.34
CA VAL A 54 2.60 -9.81 4.33
C VAL A 54 4.08 -10.15 4.10
N VAL A 55 4.86 -10.43 5.14
CA VAL A 55 6.28 -10.78 4.99
C VAL A 55 6.41 -12.11 4.26
N ARG A 56 5.60 -13.12 4.60
CA ARG A 56 5.59 -14.41 3.90
C ARG A 56 5.18 -14.27 2.44
N HIS A 57 4.16 -13.46 2.18
CA HIS A 57 3.69 -13.18 0.83
C HIS A 57 4.78 -12.49 -0.01
N ILE A 58 5.43 -11.44 0.53
CA ILE A 58 6.52 -10.75 -0.16
C ILE A 58 7.76 -11.63 -0.31
N PHE A 59 8.10 -12.47 0.68
CA PHE A 59 9.24 -13.40 0.60
C PHE A 59 9.10 -14.42 -0.53
N HIS A 60 7.85 -14.79 -0.88
CA HIS A 60 7.50 -15.63 -2.02
C HIS A 60 8.44 -16.84 -2.21
N GLY A 61 8.58 -17.63 -1.14
CA GLY A 61 9.34 -18.88 -1.19
C GLY A 61 10.86 -18.72 -1.42
N GLY A 62 11.44 -17.55 -1.15
CA GLY A 62 12.86 -17.27 -1.39
C GLY A 62 13.11 -16.45 -2.65
N HIS A 63 12.06 -16.07 -3.37
CA HIS A 63 12.12 -15.23 -4.57
C HIS A 63 11.25 -13.97 -4.39
N PRO A 64 11.69 -12.97 -3.62
CA PRO A 64 10.79 -11.93 -3.16
C PRO A 64 10.18 -11.08 -4.28
N TYR A 65 8.98 -10.58 -4.08
CA TYR A 65 8.41 -9.56 -4.97
C TYR A 65 9.13 -8.22 -4.85
N ASP A 66 9.30 -7.52 -5.96
CA ASP A 66 9.87 -6.16 -6.00
C ASP A 66 8.76 -5.08 -5.95
N LEU A 67 8.73 -4.36 -4.84
CA LEU A 67 7.84 -3.24 -4.54
C LEU A 67 8.66 -1.97 -4.23
N PHE A 68 9.96 -1.93 -4.57
CA PHE A 68 10.71 -0.67 -4.55
C PHE A 68 10.12 0.40 -5.46
N PRO A 69 9.54 0.07 -6.63
CA PRO A 69 8.76 1.06 -7.39
C PRO A 69 7.61 1.68 -6.58
N TYR A 70 7.03 0.95 -5.61
CA TYR A 70 6.04 1.53 -4.70
C TYR A 70 6.68 2.47 -3.67
N PHE A 71 7.85 2.11 -3.13
CA PHE A 71 8.61 3.00 -2.25
C PHE A 71 8.94 4.35 -2.93
N ASP A 72 9.33 4.30 -4.21
CA ASP A 72 9.62 5.50 -5.00
C ASP A 72 8.38 6.37 -5.17
N ALA A 73 7.25 5.78 -5.57
CA ALA A 73 5.97 6.48 -5.69
C ALA A 73 5.56 7.16 -4.37
N LEU A 74 5.70 6.46 -3.23
CA LEU A 74 5.44 7.01 -1.91
C LEU A 74 6.37 8.19 -1.57
N THR A 75 7.64 8.11 -1.97
CA THR A 75 8.64 9.16 -1.72
C THR A 75 8.40 10.38 -2.60
N VAL A 76 8.01 10.20 -3.86
CA VAL A 76 7.59 11.30 -4.75
C VAL A 76 6.40 12.05 -4.14
N GLN A 77 5.36 11.33 -3.73
CA GLN A 77 4.18 11.96 -3.11
C GLN A 77 4.53 12.63 -1.78
N TRP A 78 5.36 12.01 -0.94
CA TRP A 78 5.84 12.59 0.32
C TRP A 78 6.57 13.92 0.11
N ARG A 79 7.46 13.99 -0.88
CA ARG A 79 8.20 15.21 -1.24
C ARG A 79 7.30 16.30 -1.79
N SER A 80 6.30 15.93 -2.60
CA SER A 80 5.33 16.89 -3.16
C SER A 80 4.38 17.49 -2.11
N LEU A 81 4.37 16.98 -0.89
CA LEU A 81 3.71 17.57 0.28
C LEU A 81 4.64 18.49 1.10
N GLY A 82 5.88 18.70 0.65
CA GLY A 82 6.88 19.51 1.36
C GLY A 82 7.66 18.76 2.43
N TYR A 83 7.38 17.47 2.66
CA TYR A 83 8.11 16.66 3.62
C TYR A 83 9.42 16.11 3.02
N ARG A 84 10.35 15.75 3.91
CA ARG A 84 11.62 15.11 3.55
C ARG A 84 11.74 13.76 4.26
N ARG A 85 12.40 12.81 3.63
CA ARG A 85 12.92 11.61 4.30
C ARG A 85 14.34 11.90 4.76
N SER A 86 14.74 11.33 5.89
CA SER A 86 16.12 11.52 6.35
C SER A 86 17.09 10.82 5.38
N PRO A 87 18.29 11.38 5.16
CA PRO A 87 19.30 10.74 4.31
C PRO A 87 19.65 9.32 4.77
N GLU A 88 19.71 9.09 6.08
CA GLU A 88 20.05 7.79 6.66
C GLU A 88 18.98 6.74 6.35
N PHE A 89 17.70 7.14 6.33
CA PHE A 89 16.61 6.24 5.96
C PHE A 89 16.67 5.88 4.47
N LEU A 90 16.94 6.86 3.60
CA LEU A 90 17.09 6.61 2.16
C LEU A 90 18.27 5.68 1.87
N TRP A 91 19.41 5.91 2.51
CA TRP A 91 20.59 5.04 2.38
C TRP A 91 20.31 3.60 2.83
N LYS A 92 19.59 3.42 3.94
CA LYS A 92 19.19 2.08 4.42
C LYS A 92 18.29 1.36 3.42
N VAL A 93 17.38 2.07 2.78
CA VAL A 93 16.46 1.51 1.77
C VAL A 93 17.25 1.14 0.51
N GLU A 94 18.12 2.01 0.03
CA GLU A 94 18.98 1.77 -1.13
C GLU A 94 19.93 0.58 -0.92
N ALA A 95 20.60 0.50 0.23
CA ALA A 95 21.45 -0.65 0.57
C ALA A 95 20.65 -1.96 0.56
N LEU A 96 19.44 -1.93 1.12
CA LEU A 96 18.54 -3.09 1.15
C LEU A 96 18.06 -3.49 -0.25
N TYR A 97 17.78 -2.52 -1.13
CA TYR A 97 17.46 -2.78 -2.54
C TYR A 97 18.59 -3.56 -3.20
N HIS A 98 19.83 -3.07 -3.10
CA HIS A 98 21.00 -3.71 -3.71
C HIS A 98 21.24 -5.14 -3.19
N HIS A 99 21.01 -5.39 -1.90
CA HIS A 99 21.12 -6.74 -1.34
C HIS A 99 20.04 -7.69 -1.87
N LEU A 100 18.84 -7.19 -2.15
CA LEU A 100 17.70 -7.99 -2.57
C LEU A 100 17.58 -8.15 -4.10
N THR A 101 18.16 -7.24 -4.89
CA THR A 101 18.08 -7.27 -6.37
C THR A 101 18.39 -8.65 -6.96
N PRO A 102 19.41 -9.40 -6.51
CA PRO A 102 19.71 -10.72 -7.08
C PRO A 102 18.64 -11.79 -6.81
N TYR A 103 17.74 -11.56 -5.85
CA TYR A 103 16.74 -12.54 -5.40
C TYR A 103 15.34 -12.23 -5.89
N PHE A 104 15.08 -11.04 -6.43
CA PHE A 104 13.73 -10.66 -6.84
C PHE A 104 13.17 -11.61 -7.89
N THR A 105 11.90 -11.96 -7.72
CA THR A 105 11.19 -12.75 -8.71
C THR A 105 11.06 -11.96 -10.02
N PRO A 106 11.27 -12.60 -11.18
CA PRO A 106 11.00 -11.99 -12.48
C PRO A 106 9.50 -11.91 -12.79
N GLY A 107 8.66 -12.62 -12.01
CA GLY A 107 7.21 -12.67 -12.21
C GLY A 107 6.49 -11.41 -11.71
N PRO A 108 5.24 -11.18 -12.16
CA PRO A 108 4.47 -10.03 -11.72
C PRO A 108 4.15 -10.14 -10.22
N TYR A 109 4.16 -9.00 -9.53
CA TYR A 109 3.63 -8.92 -8.18
C TYR A 109 2.13 -9.28 -8.16
N LEU A 110 1.77 -10.26 -7.33
CA LEU A 110 0.38 -10.62 -7.09
C LEU A 110 -0.17 -9.78 -5.93
N PRO A 111 -1.15 -8.88 -6.15
CA PRO A 111 -1.76 -8.10 -5.08
C PRO A 111 -2.30 -8.99 -3.97
N PHE A 112 -2.07 -8.58 -2.72
CA PHE A 112 -2.50 -9.34 -1.55
C PHE A 112 -3.10 -8.43 -0.48
N PHE A 113 -4.32 -8.76 -0.08
CA PHE A 113 -5.01 -8.12 1.02
C PHE A 113 -4.66 -8.82 2.34
N CYS A 114 -4.29 -8.05 3.35
CA CYS A 114 -4.11 -8.52 4.71
C CYS A 114 -4.53 -7.44 5.72
N SER A 115 -5.54 -7.74 6.54
CA SER A 115 -5.93 -6.88 7.65
C SER A 115 -6.47 -7.71 8.82
N GLY A 116 -5.80 -7.65 9.97
CA GLY A 116 -6.12 -8.49 11.12
C GLY A 116 -6.11 -9.98 10.75
N GLU A 117 -7.28 -10.61 10.84
CA GLU A 117 -7.47 -12.02 10.50
C GLU A 117 -7.87 -12.29 9.04
N GLU A 118 -8.16 -11.26 8.27
CA GLU A 118 -8.55 -11.42 6.87
C GLU A 118 -7.33 -11.41 5.95
N ARG A 119 -7.31 -12.37 5.00
CA ARG A 119 -6.29 -12.53 3.97
C ARG A 119 -6.98 -12.91 2.66
N SER A 120 -6.61 -12.28 1.55
CA SER A 120 -7.29 -12.52 0.28
C SER A 120 -6.45 -12.09 -0.91
N TYR A 121 -6.56 -12.85 -2.01
CA TYR A 121 -6.05 -12.49 -3.34
C TYR A 121 -7.17 -11.94 -4.25
N GLU A 122 -8.41 -11.99 -3.78
CA GLU A 122 -9.59 -11.53 -4.50
C GLU A 122 -10.02 -10.16 -3.98
N ASP A 123 -10.55 -9.33 -4.87
CA ASP A 123 -11.06 -8.00 -4.54
C ASP A 123 -10.06 -7.09 -3.78
N VAL A 124 -8.76 -7.36 -3.88
CA VAL A 124 -7.72 -6.72 -3.04
C VAL A 124 -7.83 -5.20 -3.05
N PHE A 125 -7.95 -4.61 -4.24
CA PHE A 125 -8.06 -3.17 -4.40
C PHE A 125 -9.34 -2.61 -3.77
N ARG A 126 -10.48 -3.30 -3.94
CA ARG A 126 -11.77 -2.91 -3.35
C ARG A 126 -11.70 -2.98 -1.82
N LYS A 127 -11.12 -4.04 -1.27
CA LYS A 127 -10.94 -4.24 0.16
C LYS A 127 -10.04 -3.15 0.78
N TYR A 128 -8.92 -2.82 0.14
CA TYR A 128 -8.07 -1.72 0.62
C TYR A 128 -8.74 -0.36 0.52
N ARG A 129 -9.50 -0.06 -0.54
CA ARG A 129 -10.29 1.18 -0.62
C ARG A 129 -11.32 1.27 0.50
N ALA A 130 -12.09 0.21 0.73
CA ALA A 130 -13.09 0.15 1.80
C ALA A 130 -12.44 0.32 3.18
N LEU A 131 -11.32 -0.37 3.44
CA LEU A 131 -10.58 -0.27 4.69
C LEU A 131 -10.07 1.17 4.94
N LEU A 132 -9.49 1.81 3.92
CA LEU A 132 -8.99 3.18 4.03
C LEU A 132 -10.12 4.18 4.23
N HIS A 133 -11.21 4.04 3.46
CA HIS A 133 -12.40 4.89 3.62
C HIS A 133 -12.97 4.80 5.03
N ASN A 134 -13.16 3.58 5.56
CA ASN A 134 -13.67 3.40 6.92
C ASN A 134 -12.73 3.98 7.98
N LYS A 135 -11.40 3.88 7.76
CA LYS A 135 -10.42 4.49 8.67
C LYS A 135 -10.53 6.01 8.66
N TRP A 136 -10.59 6.64 7.49
CA TRP A 136 -10.71 8.09 7.37
C TRP A 136 -12.05 8.59 7.90
N TYR A 137 -13.15 7.94 7.54
CA TYR A 137 -14.48 8.28 8.05
C TYR A 137 -14.52 8.23 9.58
N ASN A 138 -13.97 7.18 10.21
CA ASN A 138 -13.95 7.07 11.66
C ASN A 138 -12.99 8.08 12.32
N GLU A 139 -11.89 8.47 11.65
CA GLU A 139 -10.98 9.50 12.13
C GLU A 139 -11.61 10.91 12.03
N GLU A 140 -12.42 11.17 11.01
CA GLU A 140 -13.17 12.43 10.81
C GLU A 140 -14.40 12.55 11.72
N ASN A 141 -15.05 11.44 12.05
CA ASN A 141 -16.27 11.42 12.90
C ASN A 141 -15.99 11.02 14.36
N ALA A 142 -14.72 10.80 14.72
CA ALA A 142 -14.32 10.83 16.13
C ALA A 142 -14.55 12.26 16.66
N GLU A 143 -15.07 12.40 17.88
CA GLU A 143 -15.38 13.71 18.50
C GLU A 143 -14.22 14.71 18.28
N GLY A 144 -14.38 15.63 17.31
CA GLY A 144 -13.38 16.64 16.92
C GLY A 144 -12.85 16.66 15.47
N GLY A 145 -13.36 15.87 14.51
CA GLY A 145 -12.86 15.86 13.11
C GLY A 145 -13.64 16.70 12.07
N VAL A 146 -12.98 17.04 10.95
CA VAL A 146 -13.38 18.02 9.92
C VAL A 146 -14.21 17.36 8.78
N PRO A 147 -15.17 18.07 8.11
CA PRO A 147 -16.20 17.44 7.28
C PRO A 147 -15.78 16.86 5.92
N HIS A 148 -16.61 15.90 5.49
CA HIS A 148 -16.54 14.90 4.40
C HIS A 148 -16.56 15.41 2.93
N ASP A 149 -16.48 16.72 2.67
CA ASP A 149 -16.82 17.29 1.34
C ASP A 149 -15.70 17.20 0.26
N LEU A 150 -14.62 16.44 0.50
CA LEU A 150 -13.47 16.35 -0.40
C LEU A 150 -13.23 14.96 -1.01
N ILE A 151 -14.24 14.10 -1.02
CA ILE A 151 -14.15 12.79 -1.69
C ILE A 151 -14.51 12.96 -3.18
N PRO A 152 -13.55 12.96 -4.13
CA PRO A 152 -13.90 12.87 -5.53
C PRO A 152 -14.54 11.51 -5.82
N PRO A 153 -15.55 11.45 -6.70
CA PRO A 153 -16.23 10.22 -7.03
C PRO A 153 -15.25 9.17 -7.59
N LEU A 154 -15.52 7.90 -7.27
CA LEU A 154 -14.78 6.77 -7.82
C LEU A 154 -14.83 6.84 -9.36
N PRO A 155 -13.69 6.72 -10.06
CA PRO A 155 -13.72 6.69 -11.52
C PRO A 155 -14.35 5.37 -11.99
N GLY A 156 -15.49 5.48 -12.66
CA GLY A 156 -16.06 4.41 -13.49
C GLY A 156 -16.89 3.37 -12.74
N GLY A 157 -18.17 3.68 -12.54
CA GLY A 157 -19.24 2.71 -12.29
C GLY A 157 -20.46 3.15 -13.09
N GLY A 158 -20.46 2.88 -14.40
CA GLY A 158 -21.64 3.06 -15.23
C GLY A 158 -22.75 2.13 -14.76
N GLY A 159 -23.75 2.69 -14.06
CA GLY A 159 -25.03 2.05 -13.80
C GLY A 159 -25.97 2.24 -15.00
N PRO A 160 -26.85 1.26 -15.29
CA PRO A 160 -27.62 1.22 -16.53
C PRO A 160 -28.70 2.32 -16.55
N GLY A 161 -28.92 2.88 -17.73
CA GLY A 161 -29.86 3.96 -17.98
C GLY A 161 -31.30 3.63 -17.58
N ASN A 162 -31.93 4.56 -16.88
CA ASN A 162 -33.38 4.60 -16.76
C ASN A 162 -33.97 5.13 -18.06
N ALA A 163 -34.55 4.22 -18.84
CA ALA A 163 -35.49 4.54 -19.89
C ALA A 163 -36.74 5.18 -19.30
N HIS A 164 -37.08 6.38 -19.77
CA HIS A 164 -38.43 6.92 -19.68
C HIS A 164 -39.10 6.74 -21.05
N PRO A 165 -40.31 6.15 -21.14
CA PRO A 165 -41.11 6.25 -22.35
C PRO A 165 -41.78 7.65 -22.43
N PRO A 166 -41.95 8.22 -23.63
CA PRO A 166 -42.67 9.48 -23.80
C PRO A 166 -44.17 9.24 -23.60
N GLY A 167 -44.81 10.20 -22.91
CA GLY A 167 -46.22 10.19 -22.56
C GLY A 167 -47.16 10.25 -23.78
N LEU A 168 -48.35 9.70 -23.57
CA LEU A 168 -49.57 9.93 -24.33
C LEU A 168 -50.24 11.22 -23.87
#